data_AF-J3CIP0-F1
#
_entry.id   AF-J3CIP0-F1
#
_cell.length_a   1.000
_cell.length_b   1.000
_cell.length_c   1.000
_cell.angle_alpha   90.00
_cell.angle_beta   90.00
_cell.angle_gamma   90.00
#
_symmetry.space_group_name_H-M   'P 1'
#
loop_
_entity.id
_entity.type
_entity.pdbx_description
1 polymer ?
#
loop_
_entity_poly.entity_id
_entity_poly.type
_entity_poly.pdbx_seq_one_letter_code
_entity_poly.pdbx_strand_id
1 'polypeptide(L)'
;MQIPPDDDVFFDTPPVLGAPPSDFAACLNAHGLYSTKQFVMRLSPRIHQLLEHVPAGVFGGGALGPEVLKAYGTYLHETIHWWQHKGSFAGFVYSMAYPAQTHANFGLLREFVREVGTVKSIKTWSLEEQKRGRDDAPLRNAHAIVNNLVDVEFYKLRVAFPKTFAKLVNDDYFHSVGHSYHMAYHHALDVIWSMFDGGTGILPATRDWEQKFTELTQREEEGFYRGSPVGLPPLGLLEIFEGQARLSQLHFLVGAGVLDGKWNVLEALGYFKGVYGDAFRLFLRLTGLPVPRTVEDSAVGVFLLVCDLALNPTAGFPCSLRDPEDFIDDVDPGIRFARMCLAIQETPDIAEGVVDYSQEEYIAVSEALTEACGYDHPLAALQEVTSWVQRVPKVSELMEEWKTFRFSLPNLPIRLLFAELISFSIDKLERPEFFCWPGIHMSGRRVRDDNLSLLMNHLTLFADKEDSQAVFARELGGKDPAGVADTFNAFYAHSVVHDLTHQWVLKDGDFVFDYSWLADGKAQEEIEAWVIEHFASAYGAKPQDFCAL
;
A
#
# COMPACT_ATOMS: atom_id res chain seq x y z
N MET A 1 -17.16 -26.96 20.55
CA MET A 1 -16.52 -27.56 19.36
C MET A 1 -15.09 -27.06 19.39
N GLN A 2 -14.17 -27.92 19.83
CA GLN A 2 -12.75 -27.59 19.98
C GLN A 2 -12.13 -27.47 18.59
N ILE A 3 -11.55 -26.31 18.30
CA ILE A 3 -10.81 -26.01 17.07
C ILE A 3 -9.31 -26.20 17.41
N PRO A 4 -8.48 -26.75 16.51
CA PRO A 4 -7.06 -27.00 16.76
C PRO A 4 -6.28 -25.70 16.99
N PRO A 5 -5.05 -25.76 17.54
CA PRO A 5 -4.16 -24.62 17.60
C PRO A 5 -3.62 -24.38 16.18
N ASP A 6 -4.15 -23.39 15.46
CA ASP A 6 -3.52 -22.88 14.25
C ASP A 6 -2.46 -21.86 14.67
N ASP A 7 -1.21 -22.31 14.74
CA ASP A 7 0.00 -21.49 14.68
C ASP A 7 0.12 -20.95 13.25
N ASP A 8 -0.54 -19.83 12.90
CA ASP A 8 -0.25 -19.06 11.66
C ASP A 8 -1.09 -17.76 11.54
N VAL A 9 -1.21 -16.99 12.63
CA VAL A 9 -2.05 -15.75 12.64
C VAL A 9 -1.43 -14.59 11.84
N PHE A 10 -0.15 -14.70 11.44
CA PHE A 10 0.56 -13.69 10.64
C PHE A 10 0.37 -13.84 9.13
N PHE A 11 -0.39 -14.84 8.66
CA PHE A 11 -0.58 -15.09 7.23
C PHE A 11 -1.85 -14.47 6.70
N ASP A 12 -1.67 -13.30 6.08
CA ASP A 12 -2.60 -12.61 5.19
C ASP A 12 -3.04 -13.55 4.05
N THR A 13 -3.99 -14.43 4.32
CA THR A 13 -4.88 -14.89 3.28
C THR A 13 -5.94 -13.80 3.15
N PRO A 14 -5.96 -12.99 2.07
CA PRO A 14 -7.07 -12.06 1.87
C PRO A 14 -8.38 -12.86 1.97
N PRO A 15 -9.44 -12.30 2.60
CA PRO A 15 -10.70 -12.99 2.69
C PRO A 15 -11.13 -13.44 1.30
N VAL A 16 -11.39 -14.74 1.15
CA VAL A 16 -11.84 -15.33 -0.11
C VAL A 16 -13.08 -14.57 -0.57
N LEU A 17 -12.90 -13.70 -1.57
CA LEU A 17 -14.01 -13.11 -2.31
C LEU A 17 -14.77 -14.30 -2.92
N GLY A 18 -16.05 -14.44 -2.55
CA GLY A 18 -16.83 -15.63 -2.89
C GLY A 18 -16.74 -15.99 -4.38
N ALA A 19 -16.68 -17.30 -4.68
CA ALA A 19 -16.44 -17.82 -6.02
C ALA A 19 -17.42 -17.25 -7.07
N PRO A 20 -16.93 -16.57 -8.13
CA PRO A 20 -17.73 -16.24 -9.29
C PRO A 20 -17.89 -17.43 -10.24
N PRO A 21 -18.82 -17.35 -11.22
CA PRO A 21 -19.12 -18.43 -12.17
C PRO A 21 -17.90 -18.90 -12.95
N SER A 22 -17.92 -20.19 -13.31
CA SER A 22 -16.81 -21.07 -13.73
C SER A 22 -16.08 -20.77 -15.04
N ASP A 23 -16.15 -19.56 -15.58
CA ASP A 23 -15.68 -19.28 -16.96
C ASP A 23 -14.35 -18.49 -17.04
N PHE A 24 -13.71 -18.16 -15.90
CA PHE A 24 -12.62 -17.15 -15.85
C PHE A 24 -11.41 -17.53 -14.98
N ALA A 25 -10.79 -18.69 -15.20
CA ALA A 25 -9.59 -19.10 -14.48
C ALA A 25 -8.30 -18.46 -15.06
N ALA A 26 -8.00 -17.22 -14.65
CA ALA A 26 -6.62 -16.68 -14.63
C ALA A 26 -6.41 -15.49 -13.66
N CYS A 27 -7.34 -15.26 -12.74
CA CYS A 27 -7.17 -14.35 -11.62
C CYS A 27 -7.88 -14.99 -10.45
N LEU A 28 -7.16 -15.53 -9.46
CA LEU A 28 -7.60 -16.09 -8.16
C LEU A 28 -9.08 -15.82 -7.76
N ASN A 29 -10.04 -16.34 -8.52
CA ASN A 29 -11.47 -16.07 -8.43
C ASN A 29 -11.93 -14.59 -8.55
N ALA A 30 -11.26 -13.71 -9.31
CA ALA A 30 -11.62 -12.29 -9.48
C ALA A 30 -11.50 -11.77 -10.93
N HIS A 31 -12.14 -10.64 -11.25
CA HIS A 31 -11.99 -9.97 -12.55
C HIS A 31 -10.66 -9.22 -12.68
N GLY A 32 -10.16 -8.66 -11.58
CA GLY A 32 -8.85 -8.03 -11.46
C GLY A 32 -8.37 -8.11 -10.01
N LEU A 33 -7.06 -7.94 -9.81
CA LEU A 33 -6.41 -7.89 -8.50
C LEU A 33 -5.07 -7.15 -8.62
N TYR A 34 -4.89 -6.09 -7.82
CA TYR A 34 -3.57 -5.56 -7.54
C TYR A 34 -2.93 -6.29 -6.33
N SER A 35 -1.79 -6.96 -6.56
CA SER A 35 -1.02 -7.60 -5.49
C SER A 35 0.02 -6.63 -4.92
N THR A 36 -0.12 -6.30 -3.65
CA THR A 36 0.76 -5.37 -2.92
C THR A 36 2.11 -5.96 -2.57
N LYS A 37 2.18 -7.30 -2.43
CA LYS A 37 3.42 -8.03 -2.19
C LYS A 37 4.23 -8.24 -3.47
N GLN A 38 3.54 -8.47 -4.60
CA GLN A 38 4.17 -8.69 -5.90
C GLN A 38 4.28 -7.42 -6.74
N PHE A 39 3.66 -6.31 -6.33
CA PHE A 39 3.58 -5.05 -7.06
C PHE A 39 3.05 -5.21 -8.50
N VAL A 40 2.06 -6.09 -8.69
CA VAL A 40 1.56 -6.45 -10.02
C VAL A 40 0.04 -6.27 -10.11
N MET A 41 -0.41 -5.73 -11.24
CA MET A 41 -1.81 -5.78 -11.65
C MET A 41 -2.10 -7.09 -12.37
N ARG A 42 -3.10 -7.82 -11.89
CA ARG A 42 -3.60 -9.04 -12.52
C ARG A 42 -4.98 -8.81 -13.07
N LEU A 43 -5.23 -9.20 -14.31
CA LEU A 43 -6.54 -9.08 -14.96
C LEU A 43 -6.97 -10.42 -15.55
N SER A 44 -8.28 -10.70 -15.55
CA SER A 44 -8.80 -11.89 -16.22
C SER A 44 -8.44 -11.88 -17.72
N PRO A 45 -8.25 -13.04 -18.37
CA PRO A 45 -7.88 -13.12 -19.79
C PRO A 45 -8.85 -12.36 -20.69
N ARG A 46 -10.15 -12.44 -20.38
CA ARG A 46 -11.18 -11.72 -21.12
C ARG A 46 -10.99 -10.20 -21.07
N ILE A 47 -10.51 -9.65 -19.96
CA ILE A 47 -10.23 -8.22 -19.85
C ILE A 47 -9.01 -7.86 -20.68
N HIS A 48 -7.94 -8.65 -20.63
CA HIS A 48 -6.78 -8.46 -21.51
C HIS A 48 -7.18 -8.43 -22.99
N GLN A 49 -7.94 -9.42 -23.46
CA GLN A 49 -8.48 -9.48 -24.83
C GLN A 49 -9.24 -8.20 -25.22
N LEU A 50 -10.09 -7.72 -24.31
CA LEU A 50 -10.94 -6.56 -24.57
C LEU A 50 -10.13 -5.26 -24.62
N LEU A 51 -9.04 -5.16 -23.85
CA LEU A 51 -8.22 -3.96 -23.75
C LEU A 51 -7.12 -3.88 -24.81
N GLU A 52 -6.56 -5.01 -25.26
CA GLU A 52 -5.50 -5.03 -26.28
C GLU A 52 -5.95 -4.37 -27.60
N HIS A 53 -7.23 -4.47 -27.92
CA HIS A 53 -7.83 -3.92 -29.14
C HIS A 53 -8.25 -2.44 -29.02
N VAL A 54 -8.01 -1.80 -27.86
CA VAL A 54 -8.38 -0.40 -27.64
C VAL A 54 -7.18 0.49 -28.01
N PRO A 55 -7.30 1.35 -29.03
CA PRO A 55 -6.22 2.27 -29.35
C PRO A 55 -5.98 3.26 -28.21
N ALA A 56 -4.78 3.81 -28.12
CA ALA A 56 -4.51 4.91 -27.19
C ALA A 56 -5.23 6.18 -27.67
N GLY A 57 -5.97 6.85 -26.78
CA GLY A 57 -6.59 8.14 -27.08
C GLY A 57 -7.85 8.44 -26.27
N VAL A 58 -8.41 9.63 -26.55
CA VAL A 58 -9.72 10.05 -26.05
C VAL A 58 -10.79 9.70 -27.09
N PHE A 59 -11.86 9.06 -26.65
CA PHE A 59 -12.90 8.54 -27.54
C PHE A 59 -14.21 9.32 -27.38
N GLY A 60 -14.88 9.58 -28.51
CA GLY A 60 -16.25 10.09 -28.51
C GLY A 60 -17.23 9.04 -27.97
N GLY A 61 -18.36 9.51 -27.42
CA GLY A 61 -19.41 8.62 -26.90
C GLY A 61 -19.88 7.60 -27.93
N GLY A 62 -19.95 6.33 -27.52
CA GLY A 62 -20.37 5.21 -28.37
C GLY A 62 -19.30 4.65 -29.31
N ALA A 63 -18.08 5.20 -29.33
CA ALA A 63 -16.98 4.68 -30.14
C ALA A 63 -16.47 3.31 -29.64
N LEU A 64 -16.62 3.03 -28.34
CA LEU A 64 -16.29 1.76 -27.72
C LEU A 64 -17.55 1.04 -27.25
N GLY A 65 -17.57 -0.28 -27.37
CA GLY A 65 -18.70 -1.11 -26.94
C GLY A 65 -18.81 -1.18 -25.40
N PRO A 66 -20.01 -1.45 -24.84
CA PRO A 66 -20.23 -1.52 -23.40
C PRO A 66 -19.34 -2.55 -22.67
N GLU A 67 -19.01 -3.68 -23.31
CA GLU A 67 -18.11 -4.68 -22.71
C GLU A 67 -16.68 -4.15 -22.55
N VAL A 68 -16.17 -3.42 -23.56
CA VAL A 68 -14.84 -2.81 -23.52
C VAL A 68 -14.79 -1.74 -22.42
N LEU A 69 -15.83 -0.92 -22.30
CA LEU A 69 -15.91 0.09 -21.25
C LEU A 69 -16.00 -0.53 -19.85
N LYS A 70 -16.71 -1.66 -19.68
CA LYS A 70 -16.68 -2.42 -18.41
C LYS A 70 -15.29 -2.96 -18.08
N ALA A 71 -14.61 -3.55 -19.07
CA ALA A 71 -13.24 -4.03 -18.90
C ALA A 71 -12.30 -2.89 -18.50
N TYR A 72 -12.43 -1.72 -19.14
CA TYR A 72 -11.67 -0.52 -18.79
C TYR A 72 -12.01 -0.01 -17.39
N GLY A 73 -13.27 -0.09 -16.95
CA GLY A 73 -13.65 0.22 -15.57
C GLY A 73 -12.96 -0.68 -14.55
N THR A 74 -12.81 -1.99 -14.83
CA THR A 74 -12.02 -2.89 -13.96
C THR A 74 -10.54 -2.52 -13.99
N TYR A 75 -9.99 -2.24 -15.16
CA TYR A 75 -8.61 -1.78 -15.28
C TYR A 75 -8.34 -0.48 -14.50
N LEU A 76 -9.27 0.47 -14.54
CA LEU A 76 -9.20 1.70 -13.76
C LEU A 76 -9.25 1.41 -12.26
N HIS A 77 -10.14 0.52 -11.81
CA HIS A 77 -10.21 0.10 -10.40
C HIS A 77 -8.85 -0.39 -9.89
N GLU A 78 -8.21 -1.31 -10.62
CA GLU A 78 -6.89 -1.82 -10.23
C GLU A 78 -5.76 -0.77 -10.37
N THR A 79 -5.91 0.18 -11.29
CA THR A 79 -4.96 1.30 -11.43
C THR A 79 -5.04 2.25 -10.24
N ILE A 80 -6.24 2.48 -9.70
CA ILE A 80 -6.44 3.30 -8.50
C ILE A 80 -5.82 2.61 -7.27
N HIS A 81 -5.88 1.27 -7.16
CA HIS A 81 -5.16 0.56 -6.11
C HIS A 81 -3.65 0.80 -6.16
N TRP A 82 -3.06 0.81 -7.35
CA TRP A 82 -1.66 1.19 -7.51
C TRP A 82 -1.40 2.62 -7.01
N TRP A 83 -2.23 3.59 -7.39
CA TRP A 83 -2.10 4.98 -6.92
C TRP A 83 -2.21 5.11 -5.41
N GLN A 84 -3.13 4.38 -4.79
CA GLN A 84 -3.28 4.32 -3.34
C GLN A 84 -1.99 3.79 -2.69
N HIS A 85 -1.40 2.72 -3.22
CA HIS A 85 -0.19 2.13 -2.66
C HIS A 85 1.08 2.94 -2.87
N LYS A 86 1.27 3.52 -4.07
CA LYS A 86 2.52 4.25 -4.39
C LYS A 86 2.44 5.74 -4.08
N GLY A 87 1.23 6.30 -4.09
CA GLY A 87 0.99 7.74 -4.14
C GLY A 87 0.31 8.32 -2.90
N SER A 88 -0.28 7.49 -2.04
CA SER A 88 -0.73 7.95 -0.71
C SER A 88 0.35 7.70 0.35
N PHE A 89 0.42 8.55 1.37
CA PHE A 89 1.45 8.42 2.40
C PHE A 89 1.29 7.17 3.26
N ALA A 90 0.05 6.82 3.65
CA ALA A 90 -0.21 5.58 4.37
C ALA A 90 0.06 4.34 3.50
N GLY A 91 -0.35 4.38 2.23
CA GLY A 91 -0.08 3.30 1.28
C GLY A 91 1.41 3.12 0.98
N PHE A 92 2.17 4.23 0.94
CA PHE A 92 3.61 4.19 0.71
C PHE A 92 4.35 3.57 1.89
N VAL A 93 4.05 3.98 3.13
CA VAL A 93 4.64 3.34 4.33
C VAL A 93 4.29 1.86 4.39
N TYR A 94 3.03 1.50 4.09
CA TYR A 94 2.60 0.10 4.00
C TYR A 94 3.38 -0.68 2.93
N SER A 95 3.59 -0.10 1.75
CA SER A 95 4.33 -0.73 0.64
C SER A 95 5.83 -0.85 0.92
N MET A 96 6.38 0.07 1.72
CA MET A 96 7.77 0.08 2.15
C MET A 96 8.07 -0.95 3.26
N ALA A 97 7.06 -1.45 3.98
CA ALA A 97 7.23 -2.35 5.11
C ALA A 97 8.17 -3.53 4.82
N TYR A 98 7.93 -4.28 3.74
CA TYR A 98 8.72 -5.47 3.36
C TYR A 98 10.18 -5.14 2.98
N PRO A 99 10.45 -4.23 2.03
CA PRO A 99 11.82 -3.88 1.70
C PRO A 99 12.56 -3.22 2.88
N ALA A 100 11.86 -2.41 3.68
CA ALA A 100 12.45 -1.74 4.84
C ALA A 100 12.81 -2.71 5.97
N GLN A 101 11.95 -3.68 6.31
CA GLN A 101 12.26 -4.75 7.29
C GLN A 101 13.51 -5.53 6.87
N THR A 102 13.61 -5.90 5.58
CA THR A 102 14.77 -6.65 5.08
C THR A 102 16.04 -5.82 5.16
N HIS A 103 15.97 -4.53 4.83
CA HIS A 103 17.09 -3.60 4.95
C HIS A 103 17.52 -3.40 6.41
N ALA A 104 16.57 -3.15 7.31
CA ALA A 104 16.82 -2.95 8.74
C ALA A 104 17.52 -4.17 9.39
N ASN A 105 17.15 -5.38 8.94
CA ASN A 105 17.73 -6.61 9.47
C ASN A 105 18.97 -7.12 8.72
N PHE A 106 19.38 -6.49 7.62
CA PHE A 106 20.42 -7.05 6.75
C PHE A 106 21.76 -7.31 7.46
N GLY A 107 22.23 -6.34 8.25
CA GLY A 107 23.47 -6.49 9.03
C GLY A 107 23.36 -7.55 10.11
N LEU A 108 22.25 -7.52 10.87
CA LEU A 108 21.97 -8.45 11.96
C LEU A 108 21.88 -9.90 11.48
N LEU A 109 21.23 -10.14 10.33
CA LEU A 109 21.12 -11.46 9.70
C LEU A 109 22.47 -12.02 9.27
N ARG A 110 23.35 -11.18 8.69
CA ARG A 110 24.70 -11.60 8.32
C ARG A 110 25.57 -11.93 9.53
N GLU A 111 25.40 -11.18 10.63
CA GLU A 111 26.05 -11.48 11.90
C GLU A 111 25.51 -12.79 12.49
N PHE A 112 24.20 -13.00 12.48
CA PHE A 112 23.56 -14.22 12.97
C PHE A 112 24.08 -15.47 12.25
N VAL A 113 24.17 -15.46 10.92
CA VAL A 113 24.74 -16.58 10.14
C VAL A 113 26.18 -16.87 10.53
N ARG A 114 26.97 -15.83 10.85
CA ARG A 114 28.38 -16.01 11.26
C ARG A 114 28.53 -16.55 12.67
N GLU A 115 27.66 -16.16 13.59
CA GLU A 115 27.79 -16.51 15.01
C GLU A 115 27.05 -17.79 15.39
N VAL A 116 25.87 -18.00 14.82
CA VAL A 116 24.98 -19.14 15.12
C VAL A 116 25.06 -20.20 14.03
N GLY A 117 25.21 -19.79 12.77
CA GLY A 117 25.15 -20.67 11.61
C GLY A 117 23.82 -20.57 10.87
N THR A 118 23.56 -21.55 10.01
CA THR A 118 22.41 -21.60 9.11
C THR A 118 21.24 -22.33 9.77
N VAL A 119 20.44 -21.61 10.57
CA VAL A 119 19.24 -22.13 11.28
C VAL A 119 17.99 -21.38 10.83
N LYS A 120 16.86 -22.09 10.67
CA LYS A 120 15.52 -21.55 10.34
C LYS A 120 14.45 -22.28 11.16
N SER A 121 13.43 -21.62 11.73
CA SER A 121 13.27 -20.16 11.80
C SER A 121 14.11 -19.54 12.91
N ILE A 122 14.51 -18.28 12.74
CA ILE A 122 15.17 -17.51 13.81
C ILE A 122 14.23 -17.34 15.01
N LYS A 123 12.94 -17.13 14.76
CA LYS A 123 11.90 -17.03 15.79
C LYS A 123 11.90 -18.26 16.71
N THR A 124 11.72 -19.46 16.15
CA THR A 124 11.65 -20.71 16.92
C THR A 124 12.97 -21.01 17.62
N TRP A 125 14.11 -20.82 16.94
CA TRP A 125 15.42 -20.95 17.56
C TRP A 125 15.58 -20.04 18.78
N SER A 126 15.21 -18.75 18.66
CA SER A 126 15.36 -17.78 19.74
C SER A 126 14.51 -18.15 20.97
N LEU A 127 13.28 -18.60 20.75
CA LEU A 127 12.38 -19.04 21.81
C LEU A 127 12.90 -20.29 22.53
N GLU A 128 13.45 -21.26 21.79
CA GLU A 128 14.03 -22.46 22.39
C GLU A 128 15.26 -22.16 23.24
N GLU A 129 16.16 -21.32 22.73
CA GLU A 129 17.39 -20.95 23.43
C GLU A 129 17.08 -20.11 24.68
N GLN A 130 16.09 -19.20 24.60
CA GLN A 130 15.60 -18.47 25.76
C GLN A 130 15.03 -19.42 26.83
N LYS A 131 14.23 -20.43 26.43
CA LYS A 131 13.70 -21.46 27.35
C LYS A 131 14.81 -22.30 27.99
N ARG A 132 15.95 -22.48 27.30
CA ARG A 132 17.16 -23.13 27.84
C ARG A 132 17.97 -22.21 28.77
N GLY A 133 17.54 -20.97 28.98
CA GLY A 133 18.17 -20.00 29.87
C GLY A 133 19.41 -19.33 29.27
N ARG A 134 19.57 -19.34 27.94
CA ARG A 134 20.63 -18.61 27.25
C ARG A 134 20.36 -17.10 27.34
N ASP A 135 21.42 -16.32 27.53
CA ASP A 135 21.40 -14.85 27.49
C ASP A 135 22.78 -14.33 27.05
N ASP A 136 23.03 -14.39 25.75
CA ASP A 136 24.26 -13.93 25.13
C ASP A 136 23.99 -13.01 23.93
N ALA A 137 25.06 -12.47 23.33
CA ALA A 137 24.93 -11.54 22.21
C ALA A 137 24.20 -12.16 20.99
N PRO A 138 24.49 -13.41 20.58
CA PRO A 138 23.73 -14.07 19.51
C PRO A 138 22.23 -14.16 19.75
N LEU A 139 21.80 -14.50 20.98
CA LEU A 139 20.37 -14.53 21.30
C LEU A 139 19.74 -13.14 21.26
N ARG A 140 20.41 -12.11 21.78
CA ARG A 140 19.93 -10.73 21.70
C ARG A 140 19.82 -10.23 20.26
N ASN A 141 20.78 -10.59 19.40
CA ASN A 141 20.73 -10.31 17.97
C ASN A 141 19.51 -10.98 17.31
N ALA A 142 19.25 -12.25 17.63
CA ALA A 142 18.07 -12.97 17.14
C ALA A 142 16.75 -12.31 17.55
N HIS A 143 16.62 -11.89 18.82
CA HIS A 143 15.45 -11.15 19.28
C HIS A 143 15.27 -9.83 18.54
N ALA A 144 16.35 -9.08 18.31
CA ALA A 144 16.28 -7.84 17.53
C ALA A 144 15.77 -8.10 16.10
N ILE A 145 16.28 -9.13 15.42
CA ILE A 145 15.84 -9.53 14.08
C ILE A 145 14.35 -9.85 14.06
N VAL A 146 13.88 -10.68 15.01
CA VAL A 146 12.49 -11.12 15.08
C VAL A 146 11.57 -9.95 15.41
N ASN A 147 11.89 -9.14 16.41
CA ASN A 147 11.06 -8.00 16.83
C ASN A 147 10.89 -6.98 15.70
N ASN A 148 12.01 -6.56 15.06
CA ASN A 148 11.97 -5.64 13.91
C ASN A 148 11.01 -6.09 12.82
N LEU A 149 10.88 -7.41 12.59
CA LEU A 149 9.97 -7.94 11.59
C LEU A 149 8.53 -8.03 12.11
N VAL A 150 8.33 -8.60 13.29
CA VAL A 150 7.00 -8.83 13.88
C VAL A 150 6.28 -7.52 14.20
N ASP A 151 6.97 -6.49 14.68
CA ASP A 151 6.36 -5.19 14.99
C ASP A 151 5.76 -4.52 13.74
N VAL A 152 6.44 -4.64 12.60
CA VAL A 152 5.93 -4.14 11.33
C VAL A 152 4.77 -4.99 10.80
N GLU A 153 4.75 -6.31 11.05
CA GLU A 153 3.59 -7.13 10.73
C GLU A 153 2.37 -6.78 11.60
N PHE A 154 2.55 -6.47 12.89
CA PHE A 154 1.47 -5.95 13.72
C PHE A 154 0.92 -4.63 13.19
N TYR A 155 1.79 -3.71 12.76
CA TYR A 155 1.36 -2.49 12.07
C TYR A 155 0.54 -2.81 10.82
N LYS A 156 1.05 -3.66 9.92
CA LYS A 156 0.36 -4.04 8.68
C LYS A 156 -1.02 -4.64 8.94
N LEU A 157 -1.11 -5.57 9.89
CA LEU A 157 -2.35 -6.25 10.25
C LEU A 157 -3.35 -5.28 10.88
N ARG A 158 -2.92 -4.38 11.75
CA ARG A 158 -3.80 -3.37 12.35
C ARG A 158 -4.32 -2.38 11.31
N VAL A 159 -3.42 -1.83 10.49
CA VAL A 159 -3.76 -0.76 9.55
C VAL A 159 -4.62 -1.26 8.39
N ALA A 160 -4.40 -2.49 7.92
CA ALA A 160 -5.18 -3.08 6.83
C ALA A 160 -6.41 -3.87 7.30
N PHE A 161 -6.31 -4.58 8.44
CA PHE A 161 -7.29 -5.55 8.91
C PHE A 161 -7.59 -5.42 10.41
N PRO A 162 -8.08 -4.27 10.90
CA PRO A 162 -8.21 -4.01 12.34
C PRO A 162 -9.13 -5.00 13.07
N LYS A 163 -10.14 -5.56 12.37
CA LYS A 163 -11.03 -6.61 12.92
C LYS A 163 -10.28 -7.91 13.23
N THR A 164 -9.29 -8.26 12.41
CA THR A 164 -8.46 -9.46 12.61
C THR A 164 -7.43 -9.21 13.71
N PHE A 165 -6.84 -8.02 13.73
CA PHE A 165 -5.84 -7.59 14.71
C PHE A 165 -6.32 -7.72 16.17
N ALA A 166 -7.61 -7.61 16.44
CA ALA A 166 -8.20 -7.81 17.78
C ALA A 166 -7.74 -9.09 18.49
N LYS A 167 -7.43 -10.15 17.73
CA LYS A 167 -6.98 -11.45 18.26
C LYS A 167 -5.50 -11.47 18.65
N LEU A 168 -4.73 -10.51 18.17
CA LEU A 168 -3.27 -10.45 18.28
C LEU A 168 -2.77 -9.57 19.43
N VAL A 169 -3.65 -8.84 20.08
CA VAL A 169 -3.31 -7.93 21.20
C VAL A 169 -2.69 -8.66 22.39
N ASN A 170 -2.90 -9.97 22.52
CA ASN A 170 -2.32 -10.79 23.59
C ASN A 170 -1.11 -11.63 23.14
N ASP A 171 -0.60 -11.42 21.91
CA ASP A 171 0.60 -12.12 21.45
C ASP A 171 1.81 -11.67 22.29
N ASP A 172 2.69 -12.61 22.64
CA ASP A 172 3.84 -12.33 23.49
C ASP A 172 4.83 -11.33 22.87
N TYR A 173 4.90 -11.30 21.53
CA TYR A 173 5.71 -10.33 20.79
C TYR A 173 5.02 -8.97 20.64
N PHE A 174 3.72 -8.87 20.89
CA PHE A 174 3.03 -7.58 20.78
C PHE A 174 3.38 -6.69 21.98
N HIS A 175 4.10 -5.59 21.70
CA HIS A 175 4.40 -4.58 22.70
C HIS A 175 3.22 -3.62 22.87
N SER A 176 2.97 -2.76 21.89
CA SER A 176 1.90 -1.76 21.93
C SER A 176 1.62 -1.25 20.51
N VAL A 177 0.46 -0.61 20.29
CA VAL A 177 0.10 -0.05 18.98
C VAL A 177 1.12 1.01 18.56
N GLY A 178 1.44 1.93 19.46
CA GLY A 178 2.41 3.00 19.22
C GLY A 178 3.79 2.45 18.87
N HIS A 179 4.22 1.35 19.51
CA HIS A 179 5.48 0.70 19.17
C HIS A 179 5.47 0.13 17.76
N SER A 180 4.44 -0.63 17.38
CA SER A 180 4.34 -1.19 16.02
C SER A 180 4.32 -0.10 14.94
N TYR A 181 3.60 1.00 15.18
CA TYR A 181 3.56 2.15 14.27
C TYR A 181 4.92 2.85 14.19
N HIS A 182 5.57 3.05 15.33
CA HIS A 182 6.91 3.63 15.38
C HIS A 182 7.90 2.79 14.56
N MET A 183 7.94 1.47 14.75
CA MET A 183 8.87 0.59 14.05
C MET A 183 8.65 0.60 12.54
N ALA A 184 7.39 0.57 12.08
CA ALA A 184 7.07 0.62 10.65
C ALA A 184 7.52 1.94 9.99
N TYR A 185 7.20 3.08 10.63
CA TYR A 185 7.64 4.38 10.13
C TYR A 185 9.16 4.54 10.23
N HIS A 186 9.77 4.13 11.34
CA HIS A 186 11.20 4.21 11.55
C HIS A 186 11.96 3.44 10.45
N HIS A 187 11.62 2.18 10.20
CA HIS A 187 12.29 1.40 9.16
C HIS A 187 12.08 2.00 7.76
N ALA A 188 10.86 2.42 7.42
CA ALA A 188 10.57 3.00 6.11
C ALA A 188 11.29 4.34 5.88
N LEU A 189 11.36 5.20 6.90
CA LEU A 189 11.96 6.53 6.79
C LEU A 189 13.48 6.49 6.94
N ASP A 190 14.04 5.67 7.83
CA ASP A 190 15.49 5.59 8.03
C ASP A 190 16.22 5.08 6.78
N VAL A 191 15.62 4.15 6.02
CA VAL A 191 16.21 3.70 4.75
C VAL A 191 16.17 4.80 3.67
N ILE A 192 15.09 5.58 3.59
CA ILE A 192 15.02 6.74 2.68
C ILE A 192 16.03 7.80 3.10
N TRP A 193 16.08 8.13 4.39
CA TRP A 193 16.98 9.12 4.95
C TRP A 193 18.45 8.74 4.69
N SER A 194 18.84 7.50 5.02
CA SER A 194 20.22 7.02 4.84
C SER A 194 20.67 7.00 3.38
N MET A 195 19.75 6.73 2.45
CA MET A 195 20.04 6.72 1.02
C MET A 195 20.14 8.12 0.43
N PHE A 196 19.19 9.00 0.75
CA PHE A 196 18.95 10.23 -0.01
C PHE A 196 19.22 11.53 0.74
N ASP A 197 19.12 11.58 2.08
CA ASP A 197 19.19 12.87 2.80
C ASP A 197 20.57 13.53 2.66
N GLY A 198 21.63 12.73 2.58
CA GLY A 198 22.99 13.24 2.40
C GLY A 198 23.48 14.15 3.55
N GLY A 199 22.81 14.11 4.72
CA GLY A 199 23.10 14.97 5.87
C GLY A 199 22.47 16.36 5.77
N THR A 200 21.53 16.59 4.85
CA THR A 200 20.80 17.87 4.75
C THR A 200 19.80 18.06 5.89
N GLY A 201 19.35 16.97 6.51
CA GLY A 201 18.32 16.99 7.57
C GLY A 201 16.96 17.46 7.06
N ILE A 202 16.73 17.41 5.75
CA ILE A 202 15.50 17.88 5.11
C ILE A 202 14.49 16.73 5.02
N LEU A 203 14.96 15.51 4.74
CA LEU A 203 14.07 14.36 4.70
C LEU A 203 13.62 13.98 6.12
N PRO A 204 12.38 13.51 6.30
CA PRO A 204 11.88 13.04 7.58
C PRO A 204 12.82 12.00 8.20
N ALA A 205 13.18 12.23 9.46
CA ALA A 205 13.99 11.32 10.24
C ALA A 205 13.29 11.04 11.58
N THR A 206 13.38 9.78 12.02
CA THR A 206 12.74 9.28 13.25
C THR A 206 13.69 9.25 14.45
N ARG A 207 14.91 9.79 14.31
CA ARG A 207 15.96 9.70 15.35
C ARG A 207 15.53 10.27 16.70
N ASP A 208 14.78 11.36 16.68
CA ASP A 208 14.31 12.02 17.90
C ASP A 208 12.99 11.41 18.43
N TRP A 209 12.41 10.44 17.71
CA TRP A 209 11.15 9.80 18.12
C TRP A 209 11.37 8.78 19.23
N GLU A 210 12.49 8.05 19.19
CA GLU A 210 12.83 7.01 20.18
C GLU A 210 12.74 7.52 21.62
N GLN A 211 13.35 8.69 21.89
CA GLN A 211 13.29 9.29 23.22
C GLN A 211 11.86 9.65 23.60
N LYS A 212 11.11 10.28 22.68
CA LYS A 212 9.73 10.72 22.94
C LYS A 212 8.79 9.52 23.18
N PHE A 213 8.90 8.45 22.40
CA PHE A 213 8.11 7.23 22.60
C PHE A 213 8.53 6.46 23.86
N THR A 214 9.80 6.52 24.25
CA THR A 214 10.25 6.00 25.54
C THR A 214 9.58 6.75 26.70
N GLU A 215 9.50 8.09 26.61
CA GLU A 215 8.81 8.91 27.61
C GLU A 215 7.31 8.60 27.67
N LEU A 216 6.64 8.39 26.53
CA LEU A 216 5.23 7.95 26.47
C LEU A 216 5.02 6.58 27.12
N THR A 217 5.95 5.65 26.88
CA THR A 217 5.93 4.31 27.49
C THR A 217 6.07 4.40 29.01
N GLN A 218 6.99 5.24 29.51
CA GLN A 218 7.22 5.42 30.96
C GLN A 218 6.06 6.10 31.67
N ARG A 219 5.32 6.96 30.97
CA ARG A 219 4.11 7.62 31.47
C ARG A 219 2.86 6.73 31.40
N GLU A 220 2.98 5.54 30.81
CA GLU A 220 1.84 4.66 30.53
C GLU A 220 0.73 5.37 29.72
N GLU A 221 1.13 6.16 28.72
CA GLU A 221 0.15 6.79 27.82
C GLU A 221 -0.58 5.73 26.97
N GLU A 222 -1.90 5.91 26.79
CA GLU A 222 -2.73 4.94 26.09
C GLU A 222 -2.18 4.65 24.67
N GLY A 223 -2.10 3.38 24.31
CA GLY A 223 -1.54 2.90 23.05
C GLY A 223 -0.01 2.72 23.04
N PHE A 224 0.76 3.21 24.03
CA PHE A 224 2.23 3.21 23.97
C PHE A 224 2.94 2.21 24.88
N TYR A 225 2.30 1.67 25.92
CA TYR A 225 2.90 0.68 26.83
C TYR A 225 2.32 -0.72 26.67
N ARG A 226 3.03 -1.74 27.18
CA ARG A 226 2.58 -3.14 27.11
C ARG A 226 1.31 -3.38 27.93
N GLY A 227 0.31 -3.96 27.29
CA GLY A 227 -1.00 -4.19 27.91
C GLY A 227 -1.90 -2.96 27.99
N SER A 228 -1.52 -1.87 27.30
CA SER A 228 -2.38 -0.69 27.15
C SER A 228 -3.71 -1.02 26.46
N PRO A 229 -4.81 -0.32 26.79
CA PRO A 229 -6.06 -0.43 26.04
C PRO A 229 -5.82 -0.25 24.53
N VAL A 230 -6.43 -1.13 23.72
CA VAL A 230 -6.30 -1.08 22.27
C VAL A 230 -7.63 -0.66 21.65
N GLY A 231 -7.71 0.61 21.26
CA GLY A 231 -8.76 1.10 20.37
C GLY A 231 -8.57 0.54 18.95
N LEU A 232 -9.61 -0.11 18.43
CA LEU A 232 -9.63 -0.61 17.05
C LEU A 232 -10.35 0.40 16.14
N PRO A 233 -9.73 0.81 15.02
CA PRO A 233 -10.42 1.64 14.06
C PRO A 233 -11.61 0.87 13.46
N PRO A 234 -12.69 1.58 13.05
CA PRO A 234 -13.92 0.96 12.58
C PRO A 234 -13.76 0.25 11.21
N LEU A 235 -12.71 0.58 10.47
CA LEU A 235 -12.30 -0.04 9.20
C LEU A 235 -10.78 0.12 9.00
N GLY A 236 -10.19 -0.61 8.05
CA GLY A 236 -8.78 -0.51 7.69
C GLY A 236 -8.55 0.04 6.27
N LEU A 237 -7.28 0.04 5.84
CA LEU A 237 -6.87 0.41 4.49
C LEU A 237 -7.64 -0.35 3.42
N LEU A 238 -7.90 -1.66 3.63
CA LEU A 238 -8.61 -2.47 2.65
C LEU A 238 -9.98 -1.88 2.31
N GLU A 239 -10.81 -1.58 3.32
CA GLU A 239 -12.13 -1.02 3.07
C GLU A 239 -12.07 0.39 2.46
N ILE A 240 -11.11 1.23 2.86
CA ILE A 240 -10.94 2.58 2.29
C ILE A 240 -10.53 2.49 0.82
N PHE A 241 -9.54 1.64 0.52
CA PHE A 241 -9.03 1.43 -0.83
C PHE A 241 -10.12 0.96 -1.77
N GLU A 242 -10.86 -0.07 -1.35
CA GLU A 242 -11.95 -0.65 -2.14
C GLU A 242 -13.11 0.31 -2.31
N GLY A 243 -13.47 1.07 -1.27
CA GLY A 243 -14.51 2.09 -1.35
C GLY A 243 -14.18 3.18 -2.37
N GLN A 244 -12.96 3.71 -2.33
CA GLN A 244 -12.51 4.76 -3.25
C GLN A 244 -12.40 4.26 -4.69
N ALA A 245 -11.77 3.09 -4.91
CA ALA A 245 -11.63 2.50 -6.24
C ALA A 245 -12.99 2.13 -6.85
N ARG A 246 -13.88 1.52 -6.05
CA ARG A 246 -15.22 1.11 -6.52
C ARG A 246 -16.08 2.30 -6.93
N LEU A 247 -16.17 3.35 -6.10
CA LEU A 247 -17.01 4.49 -6.44
C LEU A 247 -16.44 5.30 -7.60
N SER A 248 -15.11 5.39 -7.72
CA SER A 248 -14.46 5.96 -8.91
C SER A 248 -14.76 5.15 -10.18
N GLN A 249 -14.72 3.81 -10.09
CA GLN A 249 -15.13 2.95 -11.20
C GLN A 249 -16.60 3.19 -11.59
N LEU A 250 -17.50 3.32 -10.61
CA LEU A 250 -18.92 3.57 -10.88
C LEU A 250 -19.14 4.94 -11.52
N HIS A 251 -18.43 5.98 -11.08
CA HIS A 251 -18.43 7.29 -11.75
C HIS A 251 -18.04 7.16 -13.22
N PHE A 252 -16.95 6.43 -13.50
CA PHE A 252 -16.51 6.19 -14.88
C PHE A 252 -17.59 5.47 -15.71
N LEU A 253 -18.14 4.36 -15.20
CA LEU A 253 -19.10 3.55 -15.95
C LEU A 253 -20.44 4.27 -16.18
N VAL A 254 -20.87 5.11 -15.24
CA VAL A 254 -22.06 5.95 -15.40
C VAL A 254 -21.78 7.08 -16.40
N GLY A 255 -20.65 7.79 -16.27
CA GLY A 255 -20.26 8.85 -17.20
C GLY A 255 -20.00 8.35 -18.62
N ALA A 256 -19.60 7.08 -18.78
CA ALA A 256 -19.46 6.40 -20.07
C ALA A 256 -20.79 5.86 -20.64
N GLY A 257 -21.90 6.01 -19.91
CA GLY A 257 -23.24 5.56 -20.35
C GLY A 257 -23.46 4.05 -20.28
N VAL A 258 -22.64 3.32 -19.50
CA VAL A 258 -22.70 1.86 -19.37
C VAL A 258 -23.71 1.41 -18.31
N LEU A 259 -23.86 2.19 -17.23
CA LEU A 259 -24.72 1.88 -16.09
C LEU A 259 -25.76 2.99 -15.84
N ASP A 260 -26.92 2.62 -15.29
CA ASP A 260 -27.85 3.58 -14.67
C ASP A 260 -27.24 4.01 -13.32
N GLY A 261 -26.97 5.31 -13.18
CA GLY A 261 -26.32 5.87 -12.01
C GLY A 261 -27.16 5.89 -10.73
N LYS A 262 -28.42 5.45 -10.77
CA LYS A 262 -29.27 5.37 -9.57
C LYS A 262 -28.73 4.38 -8.55
N TRP A 263 -28.65 4.85 -7.30
CA TRP A 263 -28.06 4.09 -6.20
C TRP A 263 -28.73 2.73 -5.98
N ASN A 264 -30.07 2.71 -5.91
CA ASN A 264 -30.85 1.50 -5.67
C ASN A 264 -30.69 0.44 -6.77
N VAL A 265 -30.44 0.86 -8.02
CA VAL A 265 -30.18 -0.06 -9.13
C VAL A 265 -28.80 -0.71 -8.95
N LEU A 266 -27.78 0.08 -8.65
CA LEU A 266 -26.42 -0.41 -8.44
C LEU A 266 -26.30 -1.32 -7.21
N GLU A 267 -27.03 -0.98 -6.14
CA GLU A 267 -27.13 -1.83 -4.96
C GLU A 267 -27.78 -3.18 -5.26
N ALA A 268 -28.90 -3.19 -6.00
CA ALA A 268 -29.56 -4.42 -6.42
C ALA A 268 -28.69 -5.30 -7.33
N LEU A 269 -27.78 -4.70 -8.09
CA LEU A 269 -26.77 -5.40 -8.90
C LEU A 269 -25.55 -5.87 -8.09
N GLY A 270 -25.47 -5.54 -6.80
CA GLY A 270 -24.44 -6.02 -5.90
C GLY A 270 -23.13 -5.23 -5.91
N TYR A 271 -23.07 -4.04 -6.53
CA TYR A 271 -21.84 -3.23 -6.63
C TYR A 271 -21.28 -2.78 -5.28
N PHE A 272 -22.11 -2.77 -4.22
CA PHE A 272 -21.71 -2.40 -2.86
C PHE A 272 -21.61 -3.61 -1.91
N LYS A 273 -21.61 -4.84 -2.41
CA LYS A 273 -21.61 -6.04 -1.56
C LYS A 273 -20.24 -6.24 -0.90
N GLY A 274 -20.24 -6.51 0.41
CA GLY A 274 -19.00 -6.76 1.18
C GLY A 274 -18.08 -5.53 1.20
N VAL A 275 -16.76 -5.80 1.12
CA VAL A 275 -15.70 -4.79 1.24
C VAL A 275 -15.91 -3.57 0.33
N TYR A 276 -16.45 -3.76 -0.88
CA TYR A 276 -16.70 -2.71 -1.86
C TYR A 276 -17.73 -1.64 -1.43
N GLY A 277 -18.50 -1.89 -0.37
CA GLY A 277 -19.46 -0.91 0.17
C GLY A 277 -19.28 -0.62 1.66
N ASP A 278 -18.33 -1.27 2.34
CA ASP A 278 -18.21 -1.19 3.80
C ASP A 278 -17.80 0.21 4.27
N ALA A 279 -16.82 0.84 3.60
CA ALA A 279 -16.41 2.20 3.90
C ALA A 279 -17.54 3.23 3.65
N PHE A 280 -18.25 3.12 2.53
CA PHE A 280 -19.34 4.06 2.22
C PHE A 280 -20.53 3.90 3.19
N ARG A 281 -20.88 2.67 3.57
CA ARG A 281 -21.90 2.42 4.60
C ARG A 281 -21.50 3.01 5.95
N LEU A 282 -20.21 2.89 6.31
CA LEU A 282 -19.70 3.51 7.53
C LEU A 282 -19.79 5.04 7.45
N PHE A 283 -19.40 5.63 6.32
CA PHE A 283 -19.49 7.06 6.05
C PHE A 283 -20.92 7.58 6.26
N LEU A 284 -21.92 6.97 5.61
CA LEU A 284 -23.32 7.37 5.80
C LEU A 284 -23.77 7.25 7.26
N ARG A 285 -23.35 6.18 7.94
CA ARG A 285 -23.71 5.96 9.34
C ARG A 285 -23.13 7.02 10.29
N LEU A 286 -21.86 7.38 10.11
CA LEU A 286 -21.16 8.33 10.97
C LEU A 286 -21.58 9.77 10.67
N THR A 287 -21.71 10.13 9.40
CA THR A 287 -22.15 11.47 8.97
C THR A 287 -23.64 11.72 9.23
N GLY A 288 -24.45 10.66 9.29
CA GLY A 288 -25.91 10.76 9.37
C GLY A 288 -26.58 11.17 8.05
N LEU A 289 -25.84 11.20 6.95
CA LEU A 289 -26.36 11.56 5.63
C LEU A 289 -27.32 10.49 5.09
N PRO A 290 -28.34 10.89 4.31
CA PRO A 290 -29.21 9.94 3.64
C PRO A 290 -28.44 9.17 2.56
N VAL A 291 -28.95 7.99 2.21
CA VAL A 291 -28.46 7.26 1.04
C VAL A 291 -28.61 8.14 -0.21
N PRO A 292 -27.55 8.31 -1.02
CA PRO A 292 -27.61 9.13 -2.23
C PRO A 292 -28.65 8.63 -3.22
N ARG A 293 -29.18 9.54 -4.05
CA ARG A 293 -30.08 9.14 -5.15
C ARG A 293 -29.31 8.54 -6.31
N THR A 294 -28.14 9.08 -6.59
CA THR A 294 -27.26 8.69 -7.70
C THR A 294 -25.81 8.64 -7.22
N VAL A 295 -24.94 7.93 -7.94
CA VAL A 295 -23.51 7.93 -7.62
C VAL A 295 -22.82 9.27 -7.88
N GLU A 296 -23.40 10.16 -8.68
CA GLU A 296 -22.87 11.51 -8.95
C GLU A 296 -23.27 12.55 -7.89
N ASP A 297 -23.96 12.13 -6.81
CA ASP A 297 -24.39 12.99 -5.71
C ASP A 297 -23.19 13.57 -4.91
N SER A 298 -23.33 14.78 -4.36
CA SER A 298 -22.25 15.45 -3.61
C SER A 298 -21.73 14.62 -2.44
N ALA A 299 -22.61 13.86 -1.77
CA ALA A 299 -22.19 12.98 -0.68
C ALA A 299 -21.16 11.93 -1.12
N VAL A 300 -21.22 11.48 -2.38
CA VAL A 300 -20.22 10.55 -2.96
C VAL A 300 -18.90 11.27 -3.25
N GLY A 301 -18.97 12.50 -3.78
CA GLY A 301 -17.79 13.34 -3.98
C GLY A 301 -17.03 13.61 -2.68
N VAL A 302 -17.76 13.97 -1.63
CA VAL A 302 -17.21 14.19 -0.28
C VAL A 302 -16.66 12.89 0.33
N PHE A 303 -17.34 11.76 0.16
CA PHE A 303 -16.79 10.47 0.59
C PHE A 303 -15.43 10.15 -0.05
N LEU A 304 -15.32 10.32 -1.38
CA LEU A 304 -14.05 10.07 -2.09
C LEU A 304 -12.94 11.00 -1.59
N LEU A 305 -13.28 12.25 -1.26
CA LEU A 305 -12.36 13.18 -0.63
C LEU A 305 -11.93 12.72 0.76
N VAL A 306 -12.87 12.28 1.61
CA VAL A 306 -12.55 11.72 2.93
C VAL A 306 -11.61 10.52 2.80
N CYS A 307 -11.83 9.63 1.83
CA CYS A 307 -10.88 8.55 1.55
C CYS A 307 -9.49 9.09 1.21
N ASP A 308 -9.39 10.08 0.31
CA ASP A 308 -8.10 10.66 -0.07
C ASP A 308 -7.37 11.31 1.12
N LEU A 309 -8.06 12.11 1.92
CA LEU A 309 -7.48 12.81 3.07
C LEU A 309 -7.10 11.84 4.22
N ALA A 310 -7.87 10.78 4.43
CA ALA A 310 -7.58 9.76 5.41
C ALA A 310 -6.29 9.00 5.07
N LEU A 311 -6.04 8.73 3.79
CA LEU A 311 -4.85 8.03 3.31
C LEU A 311 -3.57 8.89 3.26
N ASN A 312 -3.71 10.21 3.39
CA ASN A 312 -2.61 11.17 3.27
C ASN A 312 -2.39 11.95 4.57
N PRO A 313 -1.91 11.30 5.65
CA PRO A 313 -1.46 12.01 6.84
C PRO A 313 -0.30 12.96 6.53
N THR A 314 -0.26 14.09 7.25
CA THR A 314 0.88 15.01 7.22
C THR A 314 1.87 14.70 8.33
N ALA A 315 1.36 14.33 9.51
CA ALA A 315 2.14 13.99 10.69
C ALA A 315 3.00 12.73 10.48
N GLY A 316 4.25 12.81 10.92
CA GLY A 316 5.23 11.72 10.85
C GLY A 316 5.84 11.49 9.46
N PHE A 317 5.02 11.55 8.41
CA PHE A 317 5.47 11.54 7.02
C PHE A 317 4.39 12.13 6.12
N PRO A 318 4.73 13.07 5.20
CA PRO A 318 6.08 13.58 4.89
C PRO A 318 6.52 14.75 5.77
N CYS A 319 5.67 15.27 6.65
CA CYS A 319 6.03 16.36 7.55
C CYS A 319 6.53 15.81 8.90
N SER A 320 7.18 16.67 9.69
CA SER A 320 7.63 16.31 11.03
C SER A 320 6.47 15.96 11.96
N LEU A 321 6.68 14.97 12.82
CA LEU A 321 5.78 14.66 13.93
C LEU A 321 5.87 15.77 14.99
N ARG A 322 4.76 16.50 15.21
CA ARG A 322 4.68 17.58 16.20
C ARG A 322 4.37 17.03 17.59
N ASP A 323 3.29 16.27 17.68
CA ASP A 323 2.72 15.76 18.94
C ASP A 323 2.78 14.22 18.97
N PRO A 324 3.77 13.63 19.69
CA PRO A 324 3.94 12.18 19.74
C PRO A 324 2.77 11.44 20.38
N GLU A 325 2.08 12.06 21.34
CA GLU A 325 0.89 11.52 22.00
C GLU A 325 -0.22 11.17 21.00
N ASP A 326 -0.41 12.02 19.98
CA ASP A 326 -1.46 11.87 18.97
C ASP A 326 -1.02 11.02 17.77
N PHE A 327 0.23 10.51 17.77
CA PHE A 327 0.83 9.86 16.60
C PHE A 327 -0.04 8.74 16.01
N ILE A 328 -0.60 7.87 16.85
CA ILE A 328 -1.45 6.75 16.39
C ILE A 328 -2.68 7.29 15.65
N ASP A 329 -3.35 8.27 16.24
CA ASP A 329 -4.60 8.81 15.72
C ASP A 329 -4.40 9.70 14.49
N ASP A 330 -3.24 10.34 14.40
CA ASP A 330 -2.88 11.25 13.32
C ASP A 330 -2.42 10.52 12.06
N VAL A 331 -1.93 9.28 12.18
CA VAL A 331 -1.42 8.52 11.02
C VAL A 331 -2.26 7.31 10.67
N ASP A 332 -3.12 6.82 11.56
CA ASP A 332 -4.02 5.72 11.26
C ASP A 332 -5.15 6.14 10.28
N PRO A 333 -5.21 5.57 9.08
CA PRO A 333 -6.18 5.97 8.07
C PRO A 333 -7.62 5.66 8.48
N GLY A 334 -7.86 4.60 9.27
CA GLY A 334 -9.20 4.26 9.73
C GLY A 334 -9.71 5.18 10.83
N ILE A 335 -8.83 5.64 11.72
CA ILE A 335 -9.13 6.66 12.73
C ILE A 335 -9.38 8.02 12.06
N ARG A 336 -8.48 8.44 11.16
CA ARG A 336 -8.64 9.69 10.38
C ARG A 336 -9.95 9.71 9.60
N PHE A 337 -10.29 8.61 8.92
CA PHE A 337 -11.56 8.46 8.20
C PHE A 337 -12.76 8.69 9.13
N ALA A 338 -12.75 8.06 10.31
CA ALA A 338 -13.84 8.19 11.27
C ALA A 338 -13.96 9.62 11.83
N ARG A 339 -12.83 10.25 12.18
CA ARG A 339 -12.78 11.64 12.65
C ARG A 339 -13.35 12.61 11.62
N MET A 340 -12.97 12.48 10.35
CA MET A 340 -13.51 13.30 9.26
C MET A 340 -15.01 13.08 9.04
N CYS A 341 -15.50 11.85 9.16
CA CYS A 341 -16.95 11.59 9.09
C CYS A 341 -17.72 12.26 10.23
N LEU A 342 -17.17 12.27 11.44
CA LEU A 342 -17.77 12.94 12.59
C LEU A 342 -17.71 14.47 12.43
N ALA A 343 -16.63 15.01 11.87
CA ALA A 343 -16.55 16.44 11.55
C ALA A 343 -17.65 16.87 10.55
N ILE A 344 -17.95 16.05 9.54
CA ILE A 344 -19.09 16.28 8.62
C ILE A 344 -20.43 16.21 9.35
N GLN A 345 -20.57 15.29 10.31
CA GLN A 345 -21.79 15.21 11.12
C GLN A 345 -22.04 16.50 11.90
N GLU A 346 -20.98 17.12 12.43
CA GLU A 346 -21.03 18.38 13.18
C GLU A 346 -21.18 19.60 12.26
N THR A 347 -20.70 19.51 11.02
CA THR A 347 -20.78 20.57 10.00
C THR A 347 -21.38 20.04 8.69
N PRO A 348 -22.71 19.80 8.63
CA PRO A 348 -23.35 19.13 7.49
C PRO A 348 -23.20 19.86 6.15
N ASP A 349 -22.99 21.17 6.14
CA ASP A 349 -22.82 21.98 4.92
C ASP A 349 -21.63 21.51 4.07
N ILE A 350 -20.61 20.88 4.70
CA ILE A 350 -19.47 20.27 4.00
C ILE A 350 -19.94 19.18 3.02
N ALA A 351 -21.01 18.46 3.36
CA ALA A 351 -21.54 17.38 2.53
C ALA A 351 -22.07 17.85 1.16
N GLU A 352 -22.37 19.13 1.02
CA GLU A 352 -22.88 19.76 -0.20
C GLU A 352 -21.77 20.45 -1.03
N GLY A 353 -20.52 20.37 -0.57
CA GLY A 353 -19.40 21.12 -1.13
C GLY A 353 -18.79 20.59 -2.44
N VAL A 354 -19.25 19.44 -2.96
CA VAL A 354 -18.70 18.83 -4.18
C VAL A 354 -19.80 18.64 -5.23
N VAL A 355 -19.87 19.57 -6.18
CA VAL A 355 -20.87 19.58 -7.25
C VAL A 355 -20.21 19.44 -8.61
N ASP A 356 -19.16 20.23 -8.87
CA ASP A 356 -18.50 20.31 -10.15
C ASP A 356 -17.24 19.42 -10.26
N TYR A 357 -16.79 18.84 -9.15
CA TYR A 357 -15.59 18.00 -9.05
C TYR A 357 -14.33 18.77 -9.51
N SER A 358 -14.24 20.04 -9.12
CA SER A 358 -13.21 21.00 -9.52
C SER A 358 -12.02 21.04 -8.55
N GLN A 359 -10.92 21.65 -8.98
CA GLN A 359 -9.75 21.88 -8.12
C GLN A 359 -10.11 22.80 -6.95
N GLU A 360 -10.93 23.82 -7.21
CA GLU A 360 -11.37 24.77 -6.20
C GLU A 360 -12.21 24.09 -5.11
N GLU A 361 -13.12 23.18 -5.49
CA GLU A 361 -13.90 22.40 -4.53
C GLU A 361 -13.03 21.44 -3.73
N TYR A 362 -12.05 20.78 -4.37
CA TYR A 362 -11.09 19.93 -3.66
C TYR A 362 -10.40 20.74 -2.54
N ILE A 363 -9.87 21.92 -2.88
CA ILE A 363 -9.15 22.78 -1.92
C ILE A 363 -10.09 23.24 -0.80
N ALA A 364 -11.24 23.82 -1.15
CA ALA A 364 -12.15 24.41 -0.17
C ALA A 364 -12.73 23.37 0.81
N VAL A 365 -13.14 22.21 0.31
CA VAL A 365 -13.71 21.14 1.15
C VAL A 365 -12.62 20.45 1.98
N SER A 366 -11.40 20.29 1.42
CA SER A 366 -10.26 19.78 2.19
C SER A 366 -9.90 20.70 3.35
N GLU A 367 -9.83 22.01 3.10
CA GLU A 367 -9.54 23.01 4.13
C GLU A 367 -10.56 22.93 5.26
N ALA A 368 -11.86 22.99 4.94
CA ALA A 368 -12.92 22.90 5.94
C ALA A 368 -12.87 21.60 6.77
N LEU A 369 -12.63 20.45 6.12
CA LEU A 369 -12.53 19.15 6.80
C LEU A 369 -11.29 19.05 7.70
N THR A 370 -10.13 19.44 7.19
CA THR A 370 -8.87 19.36 7.93
C THR A 370 -8.85 20.32 9.11
N GLU A 371 -9.36 21.55 8.96
CA GLU A 371 -9.49 22.51 10.05
C GLU A 371 -10.43 21.97 11.15
N ALA A 372 -11.58 21.41 10.78
CA ALA A 372 -12.52 20.81 11.73
C ALA A 372 -11.92 19.62 12.50
N CYS A 373 -10.92 18.92 11.93
CA CYS A 373 -10.23 17.80 12.57
C CYS A 373 -8.92 18.19 13.26
N GLY A 374 -8.46 19.44 13.15
CA GLY A 374 -7.14 19.87 13.63
C GLY A 374 -5.95 19.34 12.82
N TYR A 375 -6.17 18.93 11.56
CA TYR A 375 -5.12 18.46 10.66
C TYR A 375 -4.54 19.59 9.81
N ASP A 376 -3.28 19.44 9.36
CA ASP A 376 -2.74 20.32 8.32
C ASP A 376 -3.46 20.04 6.97
N HIS A 377 -3.52 21.06 6.12
CA HIS A 377 -4.06 20.92 4.76
C HIS A 377 -3.26 19.89 3.95
N PRO A 378 -3.92 18.99 3.17
CA PRO A 378 -3.24 17.91 2.44
C PRO A 378 -2.17 18.40 1.45
N LEU A 379 -2.38 19.59 0.86
CA LEU A 379 -1.40 20.17 -0.08
C LEU A 379 -0.07 20.53 0.59
N ALA A 380 -0.04 20.77 1.90
CA ALA A 380 1.21 21.06 2.61
C ALA A 380 2.19 19.89 2.52
N ALA A 381 1.67 18.66 2.64
CA ALA A 381 2.47 17.46 2.53
C ALA A 381 2.97 17.22 1.09
N LEU A 382 2.12 17.46 0.08
CA LEU A 382 2.53 17.37 -1.33
C LEU A 382 3.58 18.43 -1.70
N GLN A 383 3.47 19.64 -1.15
CA GLN A 383 4.45 20.71 -1.29
C GLN A 383 5.78 20.33 -0.66
N GLU A 384 5.78 19.73 0.53
CA GLU A 384 7.01 19.27 1.20
C GLU A 384 7.74 18.23 0.32
N VAL A 385 7.03 17.19 -0.14
CA VAL A 385 7.59 16.16 -1.02
C VAL A 385 8.16 16.75 -2.31
N THR A 386 7.39 17.63 -2.96
CA THR A 386 7.82 18.29 -4.21
C THR A 386 9.06 19.16 -3.99
N SER A 387 9.19 19.78 -2.82
CA SER A 387 10.35 20.61 -2.49
C SER A 387 11.66 19.82 -2.41
N TRP A 388 11.60 18.51 -2.11
CA TRP A 388 12.80 17.67 -1.98
C TRP A 388 13.58 17.55 -3.28
N VAL A 389 12.91 17.57 -4.43
CA VAL A 389 13.55 17.52 -5.76
C VAL A 389 14.53 18.69 -5.96
N GLN A 390 14.19 19.85 -5.40
CA GLN A 390 15.00 21.06 -5.51
C GLN A 390 16.01 21.20 -4.37
N ARG A 391 15.67 20.70 -3.18
CA ARG A 391 16.43 20.92 -1.95
C ARG A 391 17.45 19.81 -1.63
N VAL A 392 17.23 18.60 -2.15
CA VAL A 392 18.05 17.42 -1.85
C VAL A 392 18.67 16.88 -3.14
N PRO A 393 19.98 17.08 -3.37
CA PRO A 393 20.63 16.69 -4.64
C PRO A 393 20.42 15.23 -5.04
N LYS A 394 20.49 14.30 -4.08
CA LYS A 394 20.27 12.87 -4.34
C LYS A 394 18.83 12.53 -4.72
N VAL A 395 17.85 13.34 -4.30
CA VAL A 395 16.46 13.21 -4.75
C VAL A 395 16.33 13.72 -6.18
N SER A 396 17.03 14.81 -6.55
CA SER A 396 17.12 15.25 -7.93
C SER A 396 17.73 14.18 -8.85
N GLU A 397 18.81 13.53 -8.41
CA GLU A 397 19.42 12.39 -9.11
C GLU A 397 18.44 11.22 -9.26
N LEU A 398 17.70 10.88 -8.19
CA LEU A 398 16.68 9.84 -8.22
C LEU A 398 15.58 10.15 -9.26
N MET A 399 15.16 11.41 -9.36
CA MET A 399 14.14 11.79 -10.34
C MET A 399 14.65 11.69 -11.79
N GLU A 400 15.97 11.83 -12.02
CA GLU A 400 16.54 11.56 -13.34
C GLU A 400 16.65 10.06 -13.64
N GLU A 401 16.92 9.23 -12.62
CA GLU A 401 16.80 7.76 -12.73
C GLU A 401 15.36 7.36 -13.11
N TRP A 402 14.36 7.96 -12.45
CA TRP A 402 12.95 7.72 -12.76
C TRP A 402 12.59 8.18 -14.18
N LYS A 403 13.07 9.36 -14.58
CA LYS A 403 12.82 9.91 -15.92
C LYS A 403 13.37 8.99 -17.01
N THR A 404 14.59 8.47 -16.84
CA THR A 404 15.26 7.58 -17.79
C THR A 404 14.89 6.11 -17.61
N PHE A 405 14.26 5.76 -16.49
CA PHE A 405 14.00 4.41 -16.00
C PHE A 405 15.25 3.54 -15.90
N ARG A 406 16.36 4.16 -15.46
CA ARG A 406 17.66 3.52 -15.26
C ARG A 406 18.09 3.74 -13.81
N PHE A 407 17.59 2.89 -12.93
CA PHE A 407 17.86 2.97 -11.49
C PHE A 407 19.19 2.34 -11.11
N SER A 408 19.82 2.90 -10.08
CA SER A 408 20.96 2.25 -9.43
C SER A 408 20.52 0.95 -8.76
N LEU A 409 21.32 -0.12 -8.89
CA LEU A 409 20.99 -1.45 -8.37
C LEU A 409 20.86 -1.52 -6.83
N PRO A 410 21.72 -0.89 -6.02
CA PRO A 410 21.58 -0.94 -4.57
C PRO A 410 20.23 -0.40 -4.09
N ASN A 411 19.50 -1.24 -3.36
CA ASN A 411 18.17 -0.94 -2.81
C ASN A 411 17.16 -0.48 -3.87
N LEU A 412 17.24 -1.02 -5.09
CA LEU A 412 16.42 -0.57 -6.22
C LEU A 412 14.91 -0.50 -5.94
N PRO A 413 14.25 -1.46 -5.26
CA PRO A 413 12.82 -1.33 -4.95
C PRO A 413 12.47 -0.07 -4.17
N ILE A 414 13.33 0.32 -3.22
CA ILE A 414 13.14 1.52 -2.40
C ILE A 414 13.30 2.78 -3.27
N ARG A 415 14.31 2.80 -4.15
CA ARG A 415 14.52 3.90 -5.10
C ARG A 415 13.30 4.07 -6.01
N LEU A 416 12.83 2.98 -6.61
CA LEU A 416 11.69 2.98 -7.53
C LEU A 416 10.42 3.46 -6.83
N LEU A 417 10.06 2.89 -5.68
CA LEU A 417 8.86 3.27 -4.94
C LEU A 417 8.92 4.74 -4.48
N PHE A 418 10.07 5.21 -4.02
CA PHE A 418 10.21 6.60 -3.57
C PHE A 418 10.10 7.59 -4.73
N ALA A 419 10.68 7.26 -5.89
CA ALA A 419 10.54 8.09 -7.08
C ALA A 419 9.09 8.12 -7.61
N GLU A 420 8.39 6.98 -7.55
CA GLU A 420 6.97 6.88 -7.89
C GLU A 420 6.08 7.74 -6.97
N LEU A 421 6.37 7.78 -5.66
CA LEU A 421 5.70 8.67 -4.71
C LEU A 421 5.93 10.14 -5.06
N ILE A 422 7.18 10.53 -5.32
CA ILE A 422 7.54 11.92 -5.64
C ILE A 422 6.87 12.35 -6.95
N SER A 423 6.97 11.54 -8.01
CA SER A 423 6.32 11.83 -9.29
C SER A 423 4.81 11.97 -9.13
N PHE A 424 4.17 11.06 -8.38
CA PHE A 424 2.73 11.15 -8.12
C PHE A 424 2.37 12.40 -7.30
N SER A 425 3.20 12.77 -6.32
CA SER A 425 2.97 13.95 -5.48
C SER A 425 3.06 15.26 -6.24
N ILE A 426 3.98 15.34 -7.23
CA ILE A 426 4.11 16.49 -8.13
C ILE A 426 2.83 16.67 -8.94
N ASP A 427 2.41 15.62 -9.67
CA ASP A 427 1.24 15.69 -10.53
C ASP A 427 -0.05 15.91 -9.70
N LYS A 428 -0.14 15.30 -8.51
CA LYS A 428 -1.27 15.49 -7.58
C LYS A 428 -1.31 16.89 -6.96
N LEU A 429 -0.17 17.52 -6.71
CA LEU A 429 -0.15 18.91 -6.25
C LEU A 429 -0.74 19.86 -7.30
N GLU A 430 -0.45 19.59 -8.58
CA GLU A 430 -0.95 20.40 -9.69
C GLU A 430 -2.43 20.13 -10.01
N ARG A 431 -2.86 18.86 -9.94
CA ARG A 431 -4.19 18.39 -10.36
C ARG A 431 -4.85 17.49 -9.31
N PRO A 432 -5.07 17.96 -8.07
CA PRO A 432 -5.56 17.11 -6.98
C PRO A 432 -6.96 16.54 -7.25
N GLU A 433 -7.82 17.28 -7.96
CA GLU A 433 -9.18 16.86 -8.31
C GLU A 433 -9.20 15.64 -9.23
N PHE A 434 -8.19 15.49 -10.10
CA PHE A 434 -8.07 14.34 -10.98
C PHE A 434 -7.81 13.05 -10.18
N PHE A 435 -6.89 13.11 -9.21
CA PHE A 435 -6.53 11.96 -8.39
C PHE A 435 -7.56 11.65 -7.31
N CYS A 436 -8.32 12.65 -6.84
CA CYS A 436 -9.41 12.45 -5.90
C CYS A 436 -10.65 11.84 -6.57
N TRP A 437 -11.00 12.28 -7.78
CA TRP A 437 -12.21 11.86 -8.50
C TRP A 437 -11.93 11.37 -9.94
N PRO A 438 -11.06 10.36 -10.11
CA PRO A 438 -10.60 9.97 -11.45
C PRO A 438 -11.71 9.48 -12.36
N GLY A 439 -12.72 8.80 -11.83
CA GLY A 439 -13.86 8.32 -12.63
C GLY A 439 -14.63 9.43 -13.33
N ILE A 440 -14.83 10.55 -12.64
CA ILE A 440 -15.50 11.74 -13.16
C ILE A 440 -14.63 12.45 -14.20
N HIS A 441 -13.31 12.48 -14.01
CA HIS A 441 -12.38 13.14 -14.93
C HIS A 441 -11.97 12.26 -16.13
N MET A 442 -12.23 10.96 -16.07
CA MET A 442 -11.94 10.01 -17.14
C MET A 442 -13.16 9.66 -18.00
N SER A 443 -14.33 10.25 -17.73
CA SER A 443 -15.54 10.04 -18.51
C SER A 443 -16.42 11.28 -18.60
N GLY A 444 -17.39 11.27 -19.52
CA GLY A 444 -18.36 12.35 -19.66
C GLY A 444 -17.75 13.69 -20.09
N ARG A 445 -18.28 14.79 -19.54
CA ARG A 445 -17.98 16.16 -20.01
C ARG A 445 -16.68 16.75 -19.45
N ARG A 446 -16.05 16.07 -18.49
CA ARG A 446 -14.86 16.57 -17.77
C ARG A 446 -13.57 15.95 -18.27
N VAL A 447 -13.63 15.09 -19.29
CA VAL A 447 -12.44 14.58 -19.97
C VAL A 447 -11.70 15.73 -20.65
N ARG A 448 -10.41 15.83 -20.34
CA ARG A 448 -9.46 16.76 -20.95
C ARG A 448 -8.31 15.97 -21.57
N ASP A 449 -7.65 16.53 -22.57
CA ASP A 449 -6.53 15.86 -23.25
C ASP A 449 -5.35 15.59 -22.29
N ASP A 450 -5.14 16.46 -21.30
CA ASP A 450 -4.08 16.30 -20.30
C ASP A 450 -4.38 15.19 -19.27
N ASN A 451 -5.66 14.84 -19.03
CA ASN A 451 -6.04 13.73 -18.15
C ASN A 451 -5.49 12.38 -18.67
N LEU A 452 -5.39 12.20 -20.00
CA LEU A 452 -4.78 11.00 -20.58
C LEU A 452 -3.29 10.93 -20.24
N SER A 453 -2.58 12.06 -20.32
CA SER A 453 -1.15 12.12 -19.97
C SER A 453 -0.93 11.78 -18.49
N LEU A 454 -1.75 12.34 -17.59
CA LEU A 454 -1.70 12.03 -16.15
C LEU A 454 -1.92 10.54 -15.88
N LEU A 455 -2.93 9.93 -16.52
CA LEU A 455 -3.18 8.50 -16.42
C LEU A 455 -1.97 7.69 -16.92
N MET A 456 -1.47 8.00 -18.12
CA MET A 456 -0.37 7.25 -18.74
C MET A 456 0.92 7.32 -17.92
N ASN A 457 1.20 8.46 -17.27
CA ASN A 457 2.35 8.64 -16.39
C ASN A 457 2.28 7.81 -15.10
N HIS A 458 1.10 7.34 -14.72
CA HIS A 458 0.87 6.66 -13.45
C HIS A 458 0.20 5.29 -13.59
N LEU A 459 0.33 4.65 -14.76
CA LEU A 459 -0.06 3.26 -14.89
C LEU A 459 0.78 2.37 -13.98
N THR A 460 0.27 1.17 -13.72
CA THR A 460 1.06 0.14 -13.05
C THR A 460 2.33 -0.16 -13.84
N LEU A 461 3.41 -0.49 -13.13
CA LEU A 461 4.69 -0.80 -13.78
C LEU A 461 4.70 -2.24 -14.31
N PHE A 462 4.03 -3.14 -13.60
CA PHE A 462 4.04 -4.58 -13.86
C PHE A 462 2.61 -5.12 -13.97
N ALA A 463 2.39 -6.03 -14.93
CA ALA A 463 1.12 -6.71 -15.12
C ALA A 463 1.29 -8.15 -15.62
N ASP A 464 0.24 -8.95 -15.52
CA ASP A 464 0.15 -10.24 -16.23
C ASP A 464 -0.32 -10.07 -17.69
N LYS A 465 -0.47 -11.18 -18.40
CA LYS A 465 -0.95 -11.24 -19.79
C LYS A 465 -2.13 -12.18 -19.92
N GLU A 466 -2.83 -12.10 -21.05
CA GLU A 466 -4.00 -12.95 -21.35
C GLU A 466 -3.73 -14.45 -21.16
N ASP A 467 -2.59 -14.91 -21.65
CA ASP A 467 -2.23 -16.33 -21.78
C ASP A 467 -1.25 -16.79 -20.70
N SER A 468 -0.94 -15.95 -19.71
CA SER A 468 0.13 -16.21 -18.76
C SER A 468 -0.16 -15.67 -17.36
N GLN A 469 0.15 -16.46 -16.34
CA GLN A 469 0.15 -16.01 -14.94
C GLN A 469 1.46 -15.32 -14.53
N ALA A 470 2.44 -15.29 -15.43
CA ALA A 470 3.71 -14.65 -15.19
C ALA A 470 3.58 -13.12 -15.13
N VAL A 471 4.50 -12.47 -14.43
CA VAL A 471 4.60 -11.01 -14.35
C VAL A 471 5.48 -10.48 -15.48
N PHE A 472 5.04 -9.42 -16.13
CA PHE A 472 5.76 -8.71 -17.18
C PHE A 472 5.88 -7.23 -16.86
N ALA A 473 7.00 -6.63 -17.28
CA ALA A 473 7.13 -5.19 -17.34
C ALA A 473 6.20 -4.62 -18.41
N ARG A 474 5.48 -3.55 -18.07
CA ARG A 474 4.65 -2.83 -19.03
C ARG A 474 5.49 -1.91 -19.89
N GLU A 475 5.00 -1.64 -21.10
CA GLU A 475 5.58 -0.61 -21.94
C GLU A 475 5.33 0.76 -21.31
N LEU A 476 6.41 1.44 -20.93
CA LEU A 476 6.36 2.78 -20.35
C LEU A 476 6.70 3.79 -21.45
N GLY A 477 5.70 4.57 -21.85
CA GLY A 477 5.84 5.57 -22.91
C GLY A 477 7.02 6.52 -22.66
N GLY A 478 7.90 6.68 -23.66
CA GLY A 478 9.06 7.57 -23.56
C GLY A 478 10.22 7.06 -22.69
N LYS A 479 10.14 5.85 -22.14
CA LYS A 479 11.24 5.20 -21.40
C LYS A 479 12.03 4.26 -22.31
N ASP A 480 13.30 4.04 -21.95
CA ASP A 480 14.17 3.11 -22.66
C ASP A 480 13.80 1.65 -22.33
N PRO A 481 13.42 0.81 -23.31
CA PRO A 481 13.03 -0.58 -23.07
C PRO A 481 14.11 -1.41 -22.34
N ALA A 482 15.40 -1.12 -22.58
CA ALA A 482 16.48 -1.81 -21.87
C ALA A 482 16.49 -1.46 -20.38
N GLY A 483 16.33 -0.18 -20.04
CA GLY A 483 16.23 0.27 -18.65
C GLY A 483 15.00 -0.31 -17.94
N VAL A 484 13.87 -0.43 -18.65
CA VAL A 484 12.66 -1.09 -18.14
C VAL A 484 12.91 -2.56 -17.81
N ALA A 485 13.54 -3.31 -18.71
CA ALA A 485 13.86 -4.72 -18.49
C ALA A 485 14.87 -4.91 -17.33
N ASP A 486 15.91 -4.09 -17.27
CA ASP A 486 16.93 -4.16 -16.20
C ASP A 486 16.31 -3.84 -14.83
N THR A 487 15.51 -2.79 -14.75
CA THR A 487 14.80 -2.39 -13.53
C THR A 487 13.82 -3.47 -13.08
N PHE A 488 13.05 -4.06 -14.01
CA PHE A 488 12.13 -5.15 -13.72
C PHE A 488 12.86 -6.37 -13.13
N ASN A 489 13.92 -6.84 -13.78
CA ASN A 489 14.67 -8.02 -13.34
C ASN A 489 15.30 -7.79 -11.95
N ALA A 490 15.90 -6.63 -11.74
CA ALA A 490 16.49 -6.27 -10.45
C ALA A 490 15.42 -6.10 -9.36
N PHE A 491 14.29 -5.48 -9.66
CA PHE A 491 13.19 -5.31 -8.71
C PHE A 491 12.73 -6.66 -8.16
N TYR A 492 12.43 -7.61 -9.04
CA TYR A 492 11.97 -8.93 -8.62
C TYR A 492 13.07 -9.80 -8.00
N ALA A 493 14.34 -9.59 -8.37
CA ALA A 493 15.47 -10.19 -7.67
C ALA A 493 15.53 -9.77 -6.19
N HIS A 494 15.26 -8.50 -5.90
CA HIS A 494 15.15 -8.05 -4.52
C HIS A 494 13.87 -8.58 -3.85
N SER A 495 12.72 -8.59 -4.53
CA SER A 495 11.47 -9.09 -3.97
C SER A 495 11.53 -10.54 -3.50
N VAL A 496 12.19 -11.43 -4.26
CA VAL A 496 12.37 -12.83 -3.82
C VAL A 496 13.29 -12.95 -2.62
N VAL A 497 14.33 -12.12 -2.53
CA VAL A 497 15.21 -12.08 -1.35
C VAL A 497 14.42 -11.61 -0.13
N HIS A 498 13.59 -10.57 -0.26
CA HIS A 498 12.74 -10.10 0.85
C HIS A 498 11.79 -11.19 1.35
N ASP A 499 11.16 -11.93 0.43
CA ASP A 499 10.28 -13.04 0.78
C ASP A 499 11.03 -14.17 1.51
N LEU A 500 12.16 -14.63 0.99
CA LEU A 500 12.97 -15.65 1.64
C LEU A 500 13.50 -15.17 3.01
N THR A 501 13.86 -13.90 3.15
CA THR A 501 14.26 -13.34 4.45
C THR A 501 13.11 -13.40 5.46
N HIS A 502 11.90 -13.03 5.04
CA HIS A 502 10.73 -13.18 5.89
C HIS A 502 10.48 -14.66 6.27
N GLN A 503 10.62 -15.59 5.32
CA GLN A 503 10.50 -17.03 5.60
C GLN A 503 11.57 -17.50 6.60
N TRP A 504 12.81 -17.06 6.43
CA TRP A 504 13.93 -17.43 7.31
C TRP A 504 13.70 -16.96 8.76
N VAL A 505 13.21 -15.73 8.93
CA VAL A 505 13.01 -15.16 10.26
C VAL A 505 11.81 -15.79 10.97
N LEU A 506 10.67 -15.92 10.28
CA LEU A 506 9.39 -16.22 10.94
C LEU A 506 8.78 -17.59 10.66
N LYS A 507 9.16 -18.29 9.58
CA LYS A 507 8.49 -19.54 9.18
C LYS A 507 9.33 -20.75 9.51
N ASP A 508 8.75 -21.69 10.24
CA ASP A 508 9.34 -23.01 10.49
C ASP A 508 9.34 -23.88 9.22
N GLY A 509 10.01 -25.03 9.28
CA GLY A 509 10.15 -25.93 8.14
C GLY A 509 11.10 -25.42 7.04
N ASP A 510 11.02 -26.02 5.85
CA ASP A 510 11.89 -25.69 4.72
C ASP A 510 11.53 -24.34 4.07
N PHE A 511 12.45 -23.81 3.25
CA PHE A 511 12.14 -22.69 2.36
C PHE A 511 11.18 -23.12 1.25
N VAL A 512 10.19 -22.29 0.96
CA VAL A 512 9.20 -22.51 -0.10
C VAL A 512 9.54 -21.62 -1.30
N PHE A 513 9.75 -22.24 -2.46
CA PHE A 513 10.12 -21.56 -3.71
C PHE A 513 8.95 -21.43 -4.69
N ASP A 514 7.82 -20.90 -4.25
CA ASP A 514 6.67 -20.67 -5.13
C ASP A 514 6.82 -19.34 -5.90
N TYR A 515 7.63 -19.40 -6.96
CA TYR A 515 7.96 -18.27 -7.84
C TYR A 515 7.60 -18.53 -9.31
N SER A 516 6.73 -19.51 -9.56
CA SER A 516 6.20 -19.85 -10.89
C SER A 516 5.52 -18.65 -11.59
N TRP A 517 5.09 -17.67 -10.80
CA TRP A 517 4.50 -16.41 -11.26
C TRP A 517 5.53 -15.39 -11.80
N LEU A 518 6.85 -15.61 -11.70
CA LEU A 518 7.86 -14.65 -12.18
C LEU A 518 8.23 -14.80 -13.64
N ALA A 519 8.16 -16.01 -14.20
CA ALA A 519 8.66 -16.26 -15.54
C ALA A 519 7.82 -17.30 -16.26
N ASP A 520 7.34 -16.93 -17.43
CA ASP A 520 6.60 -17.84 -18.30
C ASP A 520 7.53 -18.86 -18.96
N GLY A 521 7.11 -20.13 -18.99
CA GLY A 521 7.81 -21.21 -19.68
C GLY A 521 9.19 -21.57 -19.16
N LYS A 522 9.69 -20.95 -18.08
CA LYS A 522 10.93 -21.39 -17.42
C LYS A 522 10.66 -22.63 -16.57
N ALA A 523 11.60 -23.57 -16.60
CA ALA A 523 11.56 -24.71 -15.70
C ALA A 523 11.66 -24.20 -14.26
N GLN A 524 10.87 -24.78 -13.36
CA GLN A 524 10.85 -24.42 -11.94
C GLN A 524 12.26 -24.48 -11.34
N GLU A 525 13.08 -25.44 -11.80
CA GLU A 525 14.47 -25.61 -11.39
C GLU A 525 15.36 -24.40 -11.76
N GLU A 526 15.09 -23.72 -12.88
CA GLU A 526 15.85 -22.52 -13.27
C GLU A 526 15.50 -21.32 -12.40
N ILE A 527 14.21 -21.16 -12.08
CA ILE A 527 13.74 -20.10 -11.18
C ILE A 527 14.32 -20.32 -9.79
N GLU A 528 14.26 -21.54 -9.27
CA GLU A 528 14.86 -21.90 -7.98
C GLU A 528 16.36 -21.61 -7.95
N ALA A 529 17.12 -22.07 -8.94
CA ALA A 529 18.56 -21.82 -9.02
C ALA A 529 18.90 -20.33 -8.99
N TRP A 530 18.14 -19.52 -9.73
CA TRP A 530 18.29 -18.07 -9.77
C TRP A 530 17.95 -17.42 -8.40
N VAL A 531 16.87 -17.83 -7.75
CA VAL A 531 16.50 -17.31 -6.42
C VAL A 531 17.57 -17.66 -5.38
N ILE A 532 18.07 -18.90 -5.39
CA ILE A 532 19.12 -19.38 -4.48
C ILE A 532 20.39 -18.54 -4.63
N GLU A 533 20.78 -18.22 -5.87
CA GLU A 533 21.97 -17.40 -6.14
C GLU A 533 21.83 -15.99 -5.54
N HIS A 534 20.67 -15.36 -5.68
CA HIS A 534 20.43 -14.02 -5.13
C HIS A 534 20.42 -14.02 -3.59
N PHE A 535 19.78 -15.01 -2.98
CA PHE A 535 19.81 -15.16 -1.52
C PHE A 535 21.23 -15.42 -1.01
N ALA A 536 21.99 -16.28 -1.68
CA ALA A 536 23.38 -16.56 -1.34
C ALA A 536 24.29 -15.35 -1.53
N SER A 537 24.06 -14.54 -2.58
CA SER A 537 24.76 -13.27 -2.77
C SER A 537 24.46 -12.27 -1.65
N ALA A 538 23.24 -12.26 -1.13
CA ALA A 538 22.82 -11.35 -0.06
C ALA A 538 23.44 -11.74 1.29
N TYR A 539 23.35 -13.01 1.68
CA TYR A 539 23.66 -13.47 3.04
C TYR A 539 24.94 -14.31 3.17
N GLY A 540 25.51 -14.77 2.06
CA GLY A 540 26.70 -15.62 2.04
C GLY A 540 26.44 -17.10 2.35
N ALA A 541 25.16 -17.51 2.40
CA ALA A 541 24.72 -18.90 2.61
C ALA A 541 23.54 -19.21 1.68
N LYS A 542 23.44 -20.45 1.19
CA LYS A 542 22.31 -20.88 0.36
C LYS A 542 21.14 -21.30 1.24
N PRO A 543 19.87 -21.16 0.80
CA PRO A 543 18.73 -21.66 1.55
C PRO A 543 18.83 -23.15 1.93
N GLN A 544 19.46 -23.98 1.08
CA GLN A 544 19.68 -25.42 1.37
C GLN A 544 20.66 -25.68 2.51
N ASP A 545 21.49 -24.70 2.88
CA ASP A 545 22.44 -24.86 3.97
C ASP A 545 21.74 -24.74 5.34
N PHE A 546 20.49 -24.28 5.38
CA PHE A 546 19.75 -24.02 6.63
C PHE A 546 19.11 -25.28 7.19
N CYS A 547 19.36 -25.54 8.48
CA CYS A 547 18.66 -26.54 9.26
C CYS A 547 17.28 -25.99 9.65
N ALA A 548 16.23 -26.56 9.08
CA ALA A 548 14.85 -26.28 9.43
C ALA A 548 14.49 -26.89 10.80
N LEU A 549 13.87 -26.07 11.66
CA LEU A 549 13.30 -26.42 12.96
C LEU A 549 11.81 -26.73 12.83
#